data_AF-A0A924JNA3-F1
#
_entry.id   AF-A0A924JNA3-F1
#
_cell.length_a   1.000
_cell.length_b   1.000
_cell.length_c   1.000
_cell.angle_alpha   90.00
_cell.angle_beta   90.00
_cell.angle_gamma   90.00
#
_symmetry.space_group_name_H-M   'P 1'
#
loop_
_entity.id
_entity.type
_entity.pdbx_description
1 polymer ?
#
loop_
_entity_poly.entity_id
_entity_poly.type
_entity_poly.pdbx_seq_one_letter_code
_entity_poly.pdbx_strand_id
1 'polypeptide(L)'
;MKLILFFVLVISFNAQAQKDLIYKKDTTQQRCKILKTTCSNYHYAFVDSLQNVYATTIAKSLVDSVKYNFYDSNLVQHKLFKNVLKPVVVEDITLVKHSWIFTLTAGLNLSNLLEFNNPSGTDKKTLSGTATIDVGLNYVKEGKRFAMTNELHSLIAVQKSGLTRTDYIQRASNDVSTLHDFSIAFGKSKKWNFNLIVKTNTSLFTVYDGDYYKDYNALGKTQAFLSPYDVTISPGIEWQSNKFLRVSISPYSFNLYGVKNNEIVAKGIYITETEPSGNYKNFLFKTLGAEVNFWYDRRIKKWLDMQYRIGISSNYFEKIANNGLLDGLFITRFMLIKDLYLTHRATLKMDFSAAPIKPFYSQTILLSYTKAF
;
A
#
# COMPACT_ATOMS: atom_id res chain seq x y z
N MET A 1 -6.90 58.98 -51.50
CA MET A 1 -7.68 57.90 -50.84
C MET A 1 -6.80 56.65 -50.87
N LYS A 2 -5.94 56.49 -49.84
CA LYS A 2 -5.94 55.36 -48.87
C LYS A 2 -5.86 54.00 -49.56
N LEU A 3 -4.91 53.09 -49.34
CA LEU A 3 -3.96 52.89 -48.24
C LEU A 3 -3.03 51.73 -48.68
N ILE A 4 -1.71 51.86 -48.46
CA ILE A 4 -0.74 50.81 -48.10
C ILE A 4 -0.69 49.51 -48.94
N LEU A 5 0.45 49.30 -49.62
CA LEU A 5 1.19 48.02 -49.66
C LEU A 5 2.59 48.35 -50.23
N PHE A 6 3.60 48.65 -49.41
CA PHE A 6 4.34 47.69 -48.59
C PHE A 6 4.85 46.49 -49.39
N PHE A 7 5.58 46.79 -50.48
CA PHE A 7 6.46 45.82 -51.14
C PHE A 7 7.81 46.48 -51.42
N VAL A 8 8.81 46.05 -50.65
CA VAL A 8 10.14 45.65 -51.16
C VAL A 8 11.11 46.77 -51.56
N LEU A 9 12.07 47.09 -50.68
CA LEU A 9 13.49 46.70 -50.85
C LEU A 9 14.39 47.30 -49.75
N VAL A 10 14.98 46.39 -48.97
CA VAL A 10 16.42 46.34 -48.61
C VAL A 10 16.99 47.43 -47.71
N ILE A 11 16.98 47.12 -46.41
CA ILE A 11 18.15 47.22 -45.52
C ILE A 11 18.18 45.88 -44.78
N SER A 12 18.91 44.87 -45.25
CA SER A 12 20.33 44.66 -44.91
C SER A 12 20.64 44.83 -43.42
N PHE A 13 19.87 44.18 -42.56
CA PHE A 13 20.42 43.73 -41.28
C PHE A 13 20.64 42.22 -41.35
N ASN A 14 21.92 41.86 -41.44
CA ASN A 14 22.45 40.63 -40.89
C ASN A 14 22.14 40.58 -39.39
N ALA A 15 20.88 40.37 -39.03
CA ALA A 15 20.60 39.65 -37.82
C ALA A 15 21.01 38.23 -38.16
N GLN A 16 22.16 37.78 -37.65
CA GLN A 16 22.31 36.34 -37.38
C GLN A 16 21.02 35.96 -36.67
N ALA A 17 20.09 35.32 -37.40
CA ALA A 17 18.87 34.81 -36.83
C ALA A 17 19.34 33.71 -35.88
N GLN A 18 19.63 34.11 -34.64
CA GLN A 18 20.01 33.22 -33.58
C GLN A 18 18.87 32.22 -33.50
N LYS A 19 19.18 30.99 -33.91
CA LYS A 19 18.21 29.91 -33.93
C LYS A 19 17.90 29.62 -32.47
N ASP A 20 16.70 29.95 -32.06
CA ASP A 20 16.16 29.52 -30.78
C ASP A 20 16.17 27.98 -30.76
N LEU A 21 16.98 27.40 -29.87
CA LEU A 21 17.37 26.00 -29.87
C LEU A 21 17.29 25.43 -28.46
N ILE A 22 16.67 24.26 -28.35
CA ILE A 22 16.73 23.39 -27.19
C ILE A 22 17.76 22.30 -27.49
N TYR A 23 18.82 22.23 -26.68
CA TYR A 23 19.84 21.19 -26.74
C TYR A 23 19.44 20.08 -25.77
N LYS A 24 19.21 18.88 -26.30
CA LYS A 24 18.89 17.71 -25.47
C LYS A 24 20.16 16.98 -25.05
N LYS A 25 20.07 16.25 -23.94
CA LYS A 25 21.18 15.41 -23.44
C LYS A 25 21.54 14.24 -24.35
N ASP A 26 20.63 13.85 -25.23
CA ASP A 26 20.86 12.84 -26.28
C ASP A 26 21.59 13.42 -27.51
N THR A 27 22.15 14.64 -27.40
CA THR A 27 22.84 15.42 -28.44
C THR A 27 21.96 15.92 -29.58
N THR A 28 20.65 15.62 -29.58
CA THR A 28 19.73 16.13 -30.58
C THR A 28 19.39 17.60 -30.32
N GLN A 29 19.15 18.35 -31.39
CA GLN A 29 18.81 19.76 -31.34
C GLN A 29 17.40 19.97 -31.88
N GLN A 30 16.59 20.71 -31.13
CA GLN A 30 15.24 21.07 -31.55
C GLN A 30 15.14 22.58 -31.72
N ARG A 31 14.73 23.03 -32.91
CA ARG A 31 14.40 24.45 -33.13
C ARG A 31 13.08 24.76 -32.45
N CYS A 32 13.02 25.83 -31.67
CA CYS A 32 11.78 26.34 -31.08
C CYS A 32 11.55 27.78 -31.51
N LYS A 33 10.29 28.22 -31.59
CA LYS A 33 9.93 29.64 -31.88
C LYS A 33 9.26 30.34 -30.69
N ILE A 34 8.61 29.57 -29.84
CA ILE A 34 7.96 30.04 -28.62
C ILE A 34 8.40 29.10 -27.53
N LEU A 35 8.84 29.63 -26.39
CA LEU A 35 9.24 28.84 -25.23
C LEU A 35 8.60 29.41 -23.98
N LYS A 36 7.71 28.65 -23.35
CA LYS A 36 7.17 28.94 -22.03
C LYS A 36 7.75 27.98 -21.01
N THR A 37 8.38 28.53 -19.98
CA THR A 37 9.03 27.76 -18.93
C THR A 37 8.10 27.59 -17.73
N THR A 38 7.96 26.38 -17.23
CA THR A 38 7.34 26.06 -15.93
C THR A 38 8.39 25.49 -14.98
N CYS A 39 7.99 25.10 -13.76
CA CYS A 39 8.92 24.53 -12.78
C CYS A 39 9.64 23.28 -13.32
N SER A 40 8.91 22.36 -13.96
CA SER A 40 9.43 21.06 -14.42
C SER A 40 9.64 20.94 -15.93
N ASN A 41 8.96 21.77 -16.74
CA ASN A 41 8.87 21.57 -18.18
C ASN A 41 9.11 22.85 -18.99
N TYR A 42 9.53 22.66 -20.24
CA TYR A 42 9.48 23.64 -21.30
C TYR A 42 8.31 23.30 -22.24
N HIS A 43 7.40 24.26 -22.46
CA HIS A 43 6.40 24.19 -23.50
C HIS A 43 6.89 24.98 -24.70
N TYR A 44 6.93 24.38 -25.88
CA TYR A 44 7.47 25.05 -27.05
C TYR A 44 6.74 24.71 -28.33
N ALA A 45 6.83 25.64 -29.29
CA ALA A 45 6.37 25.42 -30.65
C ALA A 45 7.56 25.29 -31.61
N PHE A 46 7.48 24.37 -32.57
CA PHE A 46 8.47 24.19 -33.62
C PHE A 46 7.82 24.09 -35.00
N VAL A 47 8.63 24.24 -36.04
CA VAL A 47 8.21 24.12 -37.45
C VAL A 47 8.92 22.92 -38.05
N ASP A 48 8.17 22.03 -38.71
CA ASP A 48 8.74 20.87 -39.41
C ASP A 48 9.34 21.25 -40.78
N SER A 49 9.87 20.25 -41.50
CA SER A 49 10.42 20.43 -42.86
C SER A 49 9.37 20.82 -43.91
N LEU A 50 8.08 20.62 -43.61
CA LEU A 50 6.94 20.93 -44.47
C LEU A 50 6.29 22.29 -44.10
N GLN A 51 6.94 23.07 -43.24
CA GLN A 51 6.47 24.36 -42.71
C GLN A 51 5.21 24.29 -41.83
N ASN A 52 4.84 23.13 -41.33
CA ASN A 52 3.76 22.98 -40.36
C ASN A 52 4.23 23.39 -38.96
N VAL A 53 3.39 24.12 -38.23
CA VAL A 53 3.67 24.54 -36.85
C VAL A 53 3.07 23.55 -35.86
N TYR A 54 3.88 23.04 -34.95
CA TYR A 54 3.47 22.12 -33.90
C TYR A 54 3.80 22.68 -32.52
N ALA A 55 2.93 22.42 -31.54
CA ALA A 55 3.15 22.72 -30.13
C ALA A 55 3.39 21.42 -29.34
N THR A 56 4.40 21.41 -28.46
CA THR A 56 4.77 20.23 -27.67
C THR A 56 5.41 20.62 -26.34
N THR A 57 5.77 19.63 -25.52
CA THR A 57 6.36 19.82 -24.18
C THR A 57 7.60 18.92 -24.02
N ILE A 58 8.64 19.41 -23.36
CA ILE A 58 9.83 18.63 -22.97
C ILE A 58 10.18 18.88 -21.49
N ALA A 59 10.55 17.81 -20.78
CA ALA A 59 10.99 17.91 -19.39
C ALA A 59 12.39 18.54 -19.28
N LYS A 60 12.60 19.43 -18.31
CA LYS A 60 13.92 20.06 -18.09
C LYS A 60 15.04 19.06 -17.83
N SER A 61 14.73 17.90 -17.27
CA SER A 61 15.70 16.83 -17.00
C SER A 61 16.37 16.27 -18.26
N LEU A 62 15.70 16.36 -19.42
CA LEU A 62 16.15 15.88 -20.73
C LEU A 62 16.86 16.98 -21.55
N VAL A 63 16.84 18.22 -21.05
CA VAL A 63 17.46 19.38 -21.70
C VAL A 63 18.80 19.65 -21.04
N ASP A 64 19.83 19.81 -21.85
CA ASP A 64 21.17 20.18 -21.41
C ASP A 64 21.29 21.70 -21.30
N SER A 65 20.92 22.41 -22.36
CA SER A 65 20.89 23.87 -22.38
C SER A 65 19.84 24.40 -23.34
N VAL A 66 19.48 25.67 -23.19
CA VAL A 66 18.55 26.38 -24.07
C VAL A 66 19.19 27.69 -24.51
N LYS A 67 19.21 27.93 -25.82
CA LYS A 67 19.47 29.26 -26.39
C LYS A 67 18.13 29.80 -26.88
N TYR A 68 17.56 30.74 -26.13
CA TYR A 68 16.27 31.35 -26.47
C TYR A 68 16.35 32.86 -26.25
N ASN A 69 16.07 33.65 -27.28
CA ASN A 69 15.83 35.07 -27.11
C ASN A 69 14.36 35.29 -26.77
N PHE A 70 14.13 35.77 -25.56
CA PHE A 70 12.80 36.03 -25.04
C PHE A 70 12.08 37.08 -25.89
N TYR A 71 10.99 36.69 -26.55
CA TYR A 71 10.07 37.65 -27.14
C TYR A 71 9.04 38.04 -26.09
N ASP A 72 9.11 39.30 -25.66
CA ASP A 72 8.17 39.88 -24.73
C ASP A 72 6.84 40.11 -25.46
N SER A 73 5.85 39.28 -25.17
CA SER A 73 4.45 39.32 -25.65
C SER A 73 4.08 38.64 -27.00
N ASN A 74 2.82 38.19 -27.01
CA ASN A 74 2.18 37.26 -27.96
C ASN A 74 2.28 37.68 -29.45
N LEU A 75 3.25 37.12 -30.18
CA LEU A 75 3.36 37.27 -31.64
C LEU A 75 2.48 36.30 -32.46
N VAL A 76 1.62 35.49 -31.83
CA VAL A 76 0.72 34.59 -32.58
C VAL A 76 -0.71 34.72 -32.08
N GLN A 77 -1.48 35.63 -32.70
CA GLN A 77 -2.94 35.59 -32.66
C GLN A 77 -3.43 34.24 -33.22
N HIS A 78 -3.75 33.32 -32.31
CA HIS A 78 -4.84 32.33 -32.29
C HIS A 78 -5.43 31.68 -33.58
N LYS A 79 -4.78 31.71 -34.75
CA LYS A 79 -5.33 31.13 -35.99
C LYS A 79 -4.44 30.16 -36.76
N LEU A 80 -3.18 29.95 -36.35
CA LEU A 80 -2.23 29.06 -37.06
C LEU A 80 -2.16 27.61 -36.53
N PHE A 81 -2.83 27.29 -35.41
CA PHE A 81 -2.75 25.95 -34.80
C PHE A 81 -4.01 25.13 -35.12
N LYS A 82 -4.19 24.70 -36.37
CA LYS A 82 -5.31 23.80 -36.75
C LYS A 82 -5.03 22.32 -36.46
N ASN A 83 -3.77 21.94 -36.26
CA ASN A 83 -3.39 20.56 -35.95
C ASN A 83 -2.86 20.46 -34.52
N VAL A 84 -3.76 20.21 -33.57
CA VAL A 84 -3.39 19.73 -32.24
C VAL A 84 -2.92 18.29 -32.44
N LEU A 85 -1.60 18.06 -32.44
CA LEU A 85 -1.10 16.71 -32.19
C LEU A 85 -1.69 16.26 -30.86
N LYS A 86 -2.28 15.05 -30.81
CA LYS A 86 -2.63 14.41 -29.55
C LYS A 86 -1.44 14.62 -28.61
N PRO A 87 -1.65 15.11 -27.38
CA PRO A 87 -0.55 15.32 -26.45
C PRO A 87 0.28 14.05 -26.51
N VAL A 88 1.57 14.19 -26.86
CA VAL A 88 2.53 13.14 -26.55
C VAL A 88 2.32 12.96 -25.07
N VAL A 89 1.69 11.84 -24.71
CA VAL A 89 1.56 11.42 -23.34
C VAL A 89 3.00 11.52 -22.86
N VAL A 90 3.26 12.49 -22.01
CA VAL A 90 4.47 12.47 -21.20
C VAL A 90 4.27 11.17 -20.45
N GLU A 91 4.83 10.09 -21.00
CA GLU A 91 5.23 8.96 -20.17
C GLU A 91 5.95 9.66 -19.04
N ASP A 92 5.32 9.63 -17.86
CA ASP A 92 5.96 9.93 -16.59
C ASP A 92 7.39 9.50 -16.77
N ILE A 93 8.34 10.45 -16.75
CA ILE A 93 9.77 10.17 -16.84
C ILE A 93 9.95 8.87 -16.09
N THR A 94 10.24 7.80 -16.81
CA THR A 94 10.29 6.46 -16.26
C THR A 94 11.53 6.47 -15.40
N LEU A 95 11.37 6.96 -14.15
CA LEU A 95 12.08 6.50 -12.98
C LEU A 95 12.25 5.02 -13.25
N VAL A 96 13.50 4.60 -13.48
CA VAL A 96 13.85 3.20 -13.75
C VAL A 96 13.00 2.39 -12.80
N LYS A 97 11.95 1.77 -13.35
CA LYS A 97 10.90 1.18 -12.53
C LYS A 97 11.50 -0.11 -12.05
N HIS A 98 12.20 -0.03 -10.92
CA HIS A 98 12.80 -1.17 -10.30
C HIS A 98 11.69 -2.18 -10.14
N SER A 99 11.94 -3.40 -10.63
CA SER A 99 10.92 -4.44 -10.58
C SER A 99 10.56 -4.78 -9.15
N TRP A 100 11.44 -4.46 -8.19
CA TRP A 100 11.22 -4.54 -6.76
C TRP A 100 10.91 -3.16 -6.19
N ILE A 101 9.93 -3.12 -5.29
CA ILE A 101 9.57 -1.96 -4.49
C ILE A 101 9.64 -2.39 -3.04
N PHE A 102 10.53 -1.77 -2.27
CA PHE A 102 10.67 -2.03 -0.84
C PHE A 102 10.13 -0.86 -0.04
N THR A 103 9.33 -1.13 0.99
CA THR A 103 8.80 -0.12 1.90
C THR A 103 9.04 -0.58 3.33
N LEU A 104 9.55 0.33 4.17
CA LEU A 104 9.70 0.14 5.60
C LEU A 104 9.01 1.28 6.34
N THR A 105 8.14 0.92 7.28
CA THR A 105 7.53 1.85 8.23
C THR A 105 7.85 1.38 9.64
N ALA A 106 8.35 2.29 10.47
CA ALA A 106 8.49 2.08 11.90
C ALA A 106 7.69 3.15 12.63
N GLY A 107 6.76 2.75 13.49
CA GLY A 107 5.87 3.63 14.23
C GLY A 107 6.03 3.46 15.73
N LEU A 108 5.94 4.56 16.47
CA LEU A 108 5.91 4.58 17.92
C LEU A 108 4.76 5.47 18.39
N ASN A 109 4.19 5.09 19.54
CA ASN A 109 3.15 5.84 20.20
C ASN A 109 3.22 5.62 21.72
N LEU A 110 2.85 6.65 22.46
CA LEU A 110 2.48 6.57 23.86
C LEU A 110 1.09 7.19 24.03
N SER A 111 0.05 6.39 23.94
CA SER A 111 -1.35 6.83 23.99
C SER A 111 -2.31 5.67 24.21
N ASN A 112 -3.59 5.94 24.15
CA ASN A 112 -4.62 4.93 24.36
C ASN A 112 -4.68 3.95 23.18
N LEU A 113 -4.49 2.67 23.47
CA LEU A 113 -5.02 1.61 22.63
C LEU A 113 -6.51 1.52 22.94
N LEU A 114 -7.35 1.65 21.91
CA LEU A 114 -8.79 1.54 22.05
C LEU A 114 -9.23 0.23 21.43
N GLU A 115 -9.67 -0.69 22.27
CA GLU A 115 -10.27 -1.97 21.88
C GLU A 115 -11.73 -2.00 22.31
N PHE A 116 -12.58 -2.49 21.41
CA PHE A 116 -13.98 -2.73 21.65
C PHE A 116 -14.28 -4.17 21.29
N ASN A 117 -15.07 -4.83 22.13
CA ASN A 117 -15.48 -6.21 21.99
C ASN A 117 -14.30 -7.20 21.89
N ASN A 118 -13.31 -7.10 22.76
CA ASN A 118 -12.16 -8.02 22.73
C ASN A 118 -12.61 -9.49 22.92
N PRO A 119 -12.33 -10.41 21.97
CA PRO A 119 -12.75 -11.82 22.09
C PRO A 119 -11.99 -12.60 23.17
N SER A 120 -10.83 -12.10 23.61
CA SER A 120 -9.98 -12.74 24.61
C SER A 120 -10.11 -12.15 26.02
N GLY A 121 -11.01 -11.17 26.25
CA GLY A 121 -11.17 -10.56 27.57
C GLY A 121 -11.95 -9.27 27.59
N THR A 122 -11.63 -8.40 28.55
CA THR A 122 -12.27 -7.09 28.69
C THR A 122 -11.75 -6.11 27.65
N ASP A 123 -12.62 -5.18 27.25
CA ASP A 123 -12.25 -4.06 26.38
C ASP A 123 -11.14 -3.22 27.01
N LYS A 124 -10.08 -2.95 26.24
CA LYS A 124 -8.92 -2.17 26.70
C LYS A 124 -9.08 -0.71 26.27
N LYS A 125 -9.07 0.19 27.26
CA LYS A 125 -9.02 1.65 27.10
C LYS A 125 -7.91 2.21 27.99
N THR A 126 -6.69 1.81 27.69
CA THR A 126 -5.55 2.00 28.60
C THR A 126 -4.45 2.79 27.91
N LEU A 127 -3.74 3.58 28.71
CA LEU A 127 -2.50 4.19 28.25
C LEU A 127 -1.48 3.07 27.98
N SER A 128 -1.00 3.03 26.75
CA SER A 128 -0.10 1.99 26.27
C SER A 128 1.08 2.59 25.52
N GLY A 129 2.23 1.95 25.63
CA GLY A 129 3.33 2.15 24.69
C GLY A 129 3.13 1.20 23.52
N THR A 130 2.95 1.74 22.31
CA THR A 130 2.76 0.94 21.10
C THR A 130 3.95 1.15 20.15
N ALA A 131 4.47 0.06 19.61
CA ALA A 131 5.44 0.04 18.53
C ALA A 131 4.89 -0.76 17.35
N THR A 132 5.11 -0.26 16.13
CA THR A 132 4.73 -0.97 14.90
C THR A 132 5.89 -1.04 13.92
N ILE A 133 5.98 -2.16 13.21
CA ILE A 133 6.86 -2.31 12.05
C ILE A 133 6.00 -2.82 10.90
N ASP A 134 5.94 -2.07 9.80
CA ASP A 134 5.34 -2.52 8.55
C ASP A 134 6.42 -2.63 7.48
N VAL A 135 6.49 -3.78 6.81
CA VAL A 135 7.41 -4.03 5.71
C VAL A 135 6.61 -4.44 4.48
N GLY A 136 6.90 -3.80 3.35
CA GLY A 136 6.36 -4.17 2.04
C GLY A 136 7.49 -4.56 1.10
N LEU A 137 7.36 -5.71 0.42
CA LEU A 137 8.27 -6.18 -0.61
C LEU A 137 7.47 -6.65 -1.82
N ASN A 138 7.33 -5.76 -2.80
CA ASN A 138 6.48 -5.98 -3.96
C ASN A 138 7.33 -6.15 -5.22
N TYR A 139 6.96 -7.11 -6.07
CA TYR A 139 7.59 -7.32 -7.37
C TYR A 139 6.59 -7.09 -8.50
N VAL A 140 6.89 -6.17 -9.40
CA VAL A 140 6.14 -5.93 -10.64
C VAL A 140 7.14 -5.56 -11.74
N LYS A 141 7.24 -6.40 -12.78
CA LYS A 141 8.07 -6.12 -13.95
C LYS A 141 7.22 -5.81 -15.19
N GLU A 142 7.58 -4.73 -15.88
CA GLU A 142 6.94 -4.36 -17.13
C GLU A 142 7.09 -5.46 -18.19
N GLY A 143 6.06 -5.68 -19.00
CA GLY A 143 6.02 -6.77 -19.98
C GLY A 143 5.95 -8.20 -19.41
N LYS A 144 6.12 -8.41 -18.09
CA LYS A 144 5.97 -9.72 -17.43
C LYS A 144 4.57 -9.92 -16.88
N ARG A 145 4.14 -11.19 -16.82
CA ARG A 145 2.82 -11.61 -16.31
C ARG A 145 2.79 -11.85 -14.81
N PHE A 146 3.94 -12.15 -14.22
CA PHE A 146 4.07 -12.41 -12.79
C PHE A 146 4.19 -11.11 -12.00
N ALA A 147 3.45 -11.03 -10.90
CA ALA A 147 3.53 -9.99 -9.88
C ALA A 147 3.47 -10.64 -8.49
N MET A 148 4.03 -9.96 -7.50
CA MET A 148 4.04 -10.42 -6.12
C MET A 148 3.86 -9.23 -5.18
N THR A 149 3.03 -9.40 -4.16
CA THR A 149 2.89 -8.46 -3.04
C THR A 149 3.22 -9.22 -1.76
N ASN A 150 4.20 -8.74 -0.99
CA ASN A 150 4.48 -9.29 0.34
C ASN A 150 4.43 -8.17 1.37
N GLU A 151 3.73 -8.44 2.45
CA GLU A 151 3.51 -7.50 3.53
C GLU A 151 3.76 -8.21 4.85
N LEU A 152 4.43 -7.52 5.77
CA LEU A 152 4.54 -7.89 7.17
C LEU A 152 4.07 -6.71 7.98
N HIS A 153 3.18 -6.96 8.94
CA HIS A 153 2.69 -5.98 9.88
C HIS A 153 2.87 -6.51 11.30
N SER A 154 3.70 -5.84 12.09
CA SER A 154 3.88 -6.13 13.50
C SER A 154 3.34 -4.97 14.33
N LEU A 155 2.55 -5.28 15.35
CA LEU A 155 2.12 -4.35 16.39
C LEU A 155 2.39 -4.99 17.75
N ILE A 156 3.14 -4.25 18.56
CA ILE A 156 3.46 -4.62 19.93
C ILE A 156 2.97 -3.47 20.79
N ALA A 157 2.08 -3.75 21.72
CA ALA A 157 1.60 -2.78 22.68
C ALA A 157 1.73 -3.32 24.10
N VAL A 158 2.30 -2.49 24.97
CA VAL A 158 2.49 -2.78 26.39
C VAL A 158 1.70 -1.79 27.22
N GLN A 159 1.14 -2.25 28.32
CA GLN A 159 0.40 -1.43 29.27
C GLN A 159 0.79 -1.76 30.70
N LYS A 160 0.46 -0.84 31.61
CA LYS A 160 0.46 -1.09 33.05
C LYS A 160 -0.94 -0.72 33.56
N SER A 161 -1.70 -1.70 34.04
CA SER A 161 -3.11 -1.53 34.41
C SER A 161 -3.34 -0.55 35.57
N GLY A 162 -2.31 -0.29 36.39
CA GLY A 162 -2.36 0.67 37.48
C GLY A 162 -0.98 1.24 37.85
N LEU A 163 -0.97 2.14 38.83
CA LEU A 163 0.24 2.86 39.28
C LEU A 163 0.85 2.26 40.56
N THR A 164 0.29 1.17 41.08
CA THR A 164 0.79 0.55 42.31
C THR A 164 2.05 -0.28 42.04
N ARG A 165 2.72 -0.70 43.12
CA ARG A 165 3.87 -1.62 43.06
C ARG A 165 3.46 -3.06 42.70
N THR A 166 2.20 -3.42 42.91
CA THR A 166 1.65 -4.75 42.60
C THR A 166 1.12 -4.85 41.17
N ASP A 167 1.00 -3.72 40.46
CA ASP A 167 0.66 -3.70 39.05
C ASP A 167 1.89 -4.04 38.20
N TYR A 168 1.77 -5.06 37.35
CA TYR A 168 2.84 -5.50 36.45
C TYR A 168 2.60 -5.03 35.01
N ILE A 169 3.68 -5.02 34.23
CA ILE A 169 3.59 -4.76 32.79
C ILE A 169 2.89 -5.93 32.11
N GLN A 170 1.86 -5.60 31.33
CA GLN A 170 1.03 -6.53 30.59
C GLN A 170 1.09 -6.24 29.09
N ARG A 171 0.75 -7.25 28.31
CA ARG A 171 0.44 -7.12 26.90
C ARG A 171 -0.88 -6.38 26.73
N ALA A 172 -0.85 -5.30 25.96
CA ALA A 172 -2.06 -4.70 25.40
C ALA A 172 -2.41 -5.42 24.08
N SER A 173 -1.45 -5.51 23.15
CA SER A 173 -1.56 -6.26 21.89
C SER A 173 -0.18 -6.82 21.48
N ASN A 174 -0.16 -7.91 20.74
CA ASN A 174 1.04 -8.56 20.21
C ASN A 174 0.65 -9.36 18.97
N ASP A 175 0.56 -8.65 17.85
CA ASP A 175 0.06 -9.17 16.59
C ASP A 175 1.16 -9.07 15.54
N VAL A 176 1.51 -10.20 14.94
CA VAL A 176 2.29 -10.25 13.71
C VAL A 176 1.46 -10.90 12.64
N SER A 177 1.23 -10.16 11.56
CA SER A 177 0.55 -10.67 10.38
C SER A 177 1.45 -10.55 9.15
N THR A 178 1.34 -11.52 8.26
CA THR A 178 1.91 -11.44 6.91
C THR A 178 0.85 -11.67 5.86
N LEU A 179 1.04 -11.04 4.71
CA LEU A 179 0.24 -11.26 3.51
C LEU A 179 1.17 -11.47 2.33
N HIS A 180 0.98 -12.57 1.62
CA HIS A 180 1.71 -12.91 0.40
C HIS A 180 0.69 -13.15 -0.70
N ASP A 181 0.74 -12.35 -1.75
CA ASP A 181 -0.12 -12.48 -2.92
C ASP A 181 0.76 -12.68 -4.16
N PHE A 182 0.67 -13.88 -4.74
CA PHE A 182 1.42 -14.26 -5.93
C PHE A 182 0.46 -14.31 -7.12
N SER A 183 0.64 -13.43 -8.09
CA SER A 183 -0.32 -13.22 -9.18
C SER A 183 0.29 -13.46 -10.56
N ILE A 184 -0.44 -14.17 -11.42
CA ILE A 184 -0.07 -14.44 -12.83
C ILE A 184 -1.19 -13.98 -13.75
N ALA A 185 -0.90 -12.99 -14.60
CA ALA A 185 -1.88 -12.39 -15.51
C ALA A 185 -2.38 -13.31 -16.63
N PHE A 186 -3.69 -13.20 -16.89
CA PHE A 186 -4.32 -13.72 -18.10
C PHE A 186 -4.24 -12.72 -19.25
N GLY A 187 -3.82 -13.22 -20.40
CA GLY A 187 -3.81 -12.45 -21.62
C GLY A 187 -2.95 -11.20 -21.54
N LYS A 188 -3.29 -10.20 -22.35
CA LYS A 188 -2.49 -8.97 -22.50
C LYS A 188 -2.93 -7.85 -21.54
N SER A 189 -4.15 -7.92 -21.01
CA SER A 189 -4.76 -6.79 -20.29
C SER A 189 -4.31 -6.64 -18.83
N LYS A 190 -3.64 -7.65 -18.23
CA LYS A 190 -3.17 -7.67 -16.81
C LYS A 190 -4.23 -7.34 -15.75
N LYS A 191 -5.51 -7.20 -16.15
CA LYS A 191 -6.63 -6.88 -15.26
C LYS A 191 -7.15 -8.11 -14.52
N TRP A 192 -6.85 -9.30 -15.01
CA TRP A 192 -7.29 -10.55 -14.43
C TRP A 192 -6.06 -11.43 -14.23
N ASN A 193 -5.92 -12.02 -13.05
CA ASN A 193 -4.79 -12.86 -12.66
C ASN A 193 -5.31 -14.14 -11.97
N PHE A 194 -4.63 -15.28 -12.16
CA PHE A 194 -4.67 -16.32 -11.12
C PHE A 194 -3.81 -15.83 -9.98
N ASN A 195 -4.29 -15.97 -8.76
CA ASN A 195 -3.48 -15.61 -7.61
C ASN A 195 -3.49 -16.70 -6.53
N LEU A 196 -2.43 -16.73 -5.75
CA LEU A 196 -2.33 -17.50 -4.52
C LEU A 196 -2.09 -16.53 -3.39
N ILE A 197 -3.03 -16.48 -2.44
CA ILE A 197 -2.92 -15.68 -1.23
C ILE A 197 -2.48 -16.59 -0.10
N VAL A 198 -1.44 -16.19 0.63
CA VAL A 198 -1.03 -16.81 1.88
C VAL A 198 -1.01 -15.73 2.94
N LYS A 199 -1.82 -15.90 3.98
CA LYS A 199 -1.82 -15.03 5.16
C LYS A 199 -1.31 -15.80 6.36
N THR A 200 -0.51 -15.16 7.19
CA THR A 200 -0.13 -15.74 8.48
C THR A 200 -0.44 -14.75 9.59
N ASN A 201 -0.88 -15.26 10.74
CA ASN A 201 -1.08 -14.47 11.97
C ASN A 201 -0.46 -15.21 13.15
N THR A 202 0.30 -14.50 13.98
CA THR A 202 0.95 -15.09 15.15
C THR A 202 1.34 -14.03 16.19
N SER A 203 1.96 -14.48 17.27
CA SER A 203 2.39 -13.69 18.43
C SER A 203 3.92 -13.75 18.56
N LEU A 204 4.58 -12.64 18.88
CA LEU A 204 6.05 -12.61 19.04
C LEU A 204 6.50 -12.97 20.45
N PHE A 205 5.85 -12.42 21.47
CA PHE A 205 6.29 -12.62 22.84
C PHE A 205 5.65 -13.83 23.50
N THR A 206 6.40 -14.42 24.42
CA THR A 206 5.82 -15.34 25.39
C THR A 206 4.94 -14.55 26.35
N VAL A 207 3.70 -15.01 26.51
CA VAL A 207 2.70 -14.40 27.38
C VAL A 207 2.25 -15.45 28.38
N TYR A 208 2.10 -15.04 29.62
CA TYR A 208 1.59 -15.86 30.72
C TYR A 208 0.14 -15.48 31.02
N ASP A 209 -0.51 -16.28 31.87
CA ASP A 209 -1.86 -15.98 32.32
C ASP A 209 -1.98 -14.55 32.86
N GLY A 210 -3.10 -13.86 32.60
CA GLY A 210 -3.27 -12.45 32.93
C GLY A 210 -2.53 -11.46 32.01
N ASP A 211 -2.15 -11.89 30.80
CA ASP A 211 -1.45 -11.07 29.78
C ASP A 211 -0.04 -10.61 30.21
N TYR A 212 0.59 -11.24 31.19
CA TYR A 212 1.92 -10.84 31.66
C TYR A 212 3.06 -11.37 30.79
N TYR A 213 4.18 -10.63 30.75
CA TYR A 213 5.43 -11.10 30.13
C TYR A 213 6.27 -11.99 31.06
N LYS A 214 5.81 -12.22 32.29
CA LYS A 214 6.40 -13.10 33.30
C LYS A 214 5.30 -13.82 34.06
N ASP A 215 5.57 -15.03 34.53
CA ASP A 215 4.62 -15.79 35.33
C ASP A 215 4.55 -15.26 36.77
N TYR A 216 3.64 -14.32 37.03
CA TYR A 216 3.42 -13.80 38.39
C TYR A 216 2.46 -14.65 39.21
N ASN A 217 1.61 -15.45 38.56
CA ASN A 217 0.52 -16.19 39.19
C ASN A 217 0.79 -17.69 39.28
N ALA A 218 1.92 -18.17 38.75
CA ALA A 218 2.27 -19.59 38.60
C ALA A 218 1.21 -20.40 37.83
N LEU A 219 0.43 -19.72 36.97
CA LEU A 219 -0.60 -20.33 36.13
C LEU A 219 -0.03 -20.82 34.80
N GLY A 220 1.24 -20.48 34.48
CA GLY A 220 1.95 -20.93 33.30
C GLY A 220 1.68 -20.12 32.04
N LYS A 221 2.36 -20.50 30.94
CA LYS A 221 2.30 -19.81 29.65
C LYS A 221 0.93 -19.93 28.99
N THR A 222 0.48 -18.87 28.35
CA THR A 222 -0.71 -18.84 27.48
C THR A 222 -0.33 -18.58 26.03
N GLN A 223 0.79 -17.91 25.74
CA GLN A 223 1.38 -17.80 24.40
C GLN A 223 2.89 -18.00 24.44
N ALA A 224 3.48 -18.36 23.30
CA ALA A 224 4.92 -18.50 23.12
C ALA A 224 5.37 -17.81 21.83
N PHE A 225 6.68 -17.69 21.63
CA PHE A 225 7.23 -17.12 20.40
C PHE A 225 6.71 -17.87 19.16
N LEU A 226 6.05 -17.12 18.26
CA LEU A 226 5.38 -17.63 17.05
C LEU A 226 4.34 -18.74 17.34
N SER A 227 3.64 -18.64 18.47
CA SER A 227 2.61 -19.58 18.89
C SER A 227 1.54 -18.93 19.79
N PRO A 228 0.23 -19.06 19.50
CA PRO A 228 -0.34 -19.83 18.38
C PRO A 228 0.00 -19.21 17.03
N TYR A 229 -0.09 -20.03 15.99
CA TYR A 229 0.03 -19.59 14.61
C TYR A 229 -1.23 -19.97 13.84
N ASP A 230 -1.59 -19.09 12.91
CA ASP A 230 -2.67 -19.26 11.96
C ASP A 230 -2.09 -19.03 10.56
N VAL A 231 -2.31 -19.96 9.65
CA VAL A 231 -1.91 -19.86 8.25
C VAL A 231 -3.13 -20.11 7.38
N THR A 232 -3.49 -19.12 6.56
CA THR A 232 -4.58 -19.22 5.60
C THR A 232 -4.03 -19.22 4.18
N ILE A 233 -4.47 -20.17 3.36
CA ILE A 233 -4.05 -20.36 1.97
C ILE A 233 -5.28 -20.32 1.08
N SER A 234 -5.32 -19.37 0.14
CA SER A 234 -6.49 -19.04 -0.66
C SER A 234 -6.09 -18.86 -2.12
N PRO A 235 -6.08 -19.94 -2.94
CA PRO A 235 -5.97 -19.84 -4.38
C PRO A 235 -7.24 -19.22 -4.99
N GLY A 236 -7.07 -18.32 -5.95
CA GLY A 236 -8.18 -17.56 -6.48
C GLY A 236 -7.96 -16.91 -7.84
N ILE A 237 -8.94 -16.10 -8.20
CA ILE A 237 -8.91 -15.22 -9.36
C ILE A 237 -8.94 -13.79 -8.84
N GLU A 238 -7.93 -13.01 -9.22
CA GLU A 238 -7.82 -11.60 -8.90
C GLU A 238 -8.26 -10.76 -10.09
N TRP A 239 -9.07 -9.75 -9.81
CA TRP A 239 -9.39 -8.65 -10.69
C TRP A 239 -8.73 -7.36 -10.19
N GLN A 240 -7.86 -6.79 -11.02
CA GLN A 240 -7.21 -5.51 -10.79
C GLN A 240 -7.79 -4.47 -11.76
N SER A 241 -8.78 -3.72 -11.29
CA SER A 241 -9.47 -2.69 -12.09
C SER A 241 -8.54 -1.56 -12.51
N ASN A 242 -7.70 -1.11 -11.56
CA ASN A 242 -6.74 -0.03 -11.73
C ASN A 242 -5.53 -0.26 -10.82
N LYS A 243 -4.60 0.70 -10.77
CA LYS A 243 -3.37 0.60 -9.95
C LYS A 243 -3.59 0.66 -8.43
N PHE A 244 -4.81 0.90 -7.96
CA PHE A 244 -5.14 1.11 -6.55
C PHE A 244 -6.06 0.03 -5.98
N LEU A 245 -7.02 -0.46 -6.77
CA LEU A 245 -8.03 -1.42 -6.32
C LEU A 245 -7.77 -2.80 -6.91
N ARG A 246 -7.70 -3.79 -6.02
CA ARG A 246 -7.68 -5.23 -6.34
C ARG A 246 -8.81 -5.93 -5.58
N VAL A 247 -9.44 -6.87 -6.26
CA VAL A 247 -10.46 -7.75 -5.69
C VAL A 247 -10.08 -9.18 -6.05
N SER A 248 -9.92 -10.06 -5.07
CA SER A 248 -9.65 -11.48 -5.32
C SER A 248 -10.77 -12.33 -4.76
N ILE A 249 -11.18 -13.35 -5.52
CA ILE A 249 -12.15 -14.35 -5.10
C ILE A 249 -11.43 -15.69 -5.09
N SER A 250 -11.37 -16.30 -3.92
CA SER A 250 -10.81 -17.64 -3.70
C SER A 250 -11.97 -18.61 -3.42
N PRO A 251 -12.33 -19.49 -4.36
CA PRO A 251 -13.45 -20.40 -4.18
C PRO A 251 -13.20 -21.46 -3.09
N TYR A 252 -11.95 -21.79 -2.83
CA TYR A 252 -11.53 -22.76 -1.82
C TYR A 252 -10.37 -22.19 -1.03
N SER A 253 -10.59 -21.94 0.25
CA SER A 253 -9.59 -21.44 1.18
C SER A 253 -9.41 -22.40 2.35
N PHE A 254 -8.17 -22.56 2.79
CA PHE A 254 -7.80 -23.49 3.85
C PHE A 254 -7.12 -22.74 4.98
N ASN A 255 -7.39 -23.18 6.20
CA ASN A 255 -6.78 -22.62 7.40
C ASN A 255 -6.07 -23.74 8.17
N LEU A 256 -4.80 -23.51 8.49
CA LEU A 256 -4.01 -24.31 9.40
C LEU A 256 -3.77 -23.48 10.67
N TYR A 257 -4.39 -23.89 11.76
CA TYR A 257 -4.23 -23.26 13.07
C TYR A 257 -3.48 -24.21 14.00
N GLY A 258 -2.50 -23.72 14.75
CA GLY A 258 -1.72 -24.59 15.62
C GLY A 258 -1.01 -23.90 16.78
N VAL A 259 -0.59 -24.71 17.74
CA VAL A 259 0.14 -24.32 18.94
C VAL A 259 1.42 -25.15 19.02
N LYS A 260 2.58 -24.50 19.05
CA LYS A 260 3.89 -25.19 19.05
C LYS A 260 4.39 -25.63 20.42
N ASN A 261 3.73 -25.20 21.49
CA ASN A 261 4.17 -25.44 22.86
C ASN A 261 3.20 -26.38 23.58
N ASN A 262 3.70 -27.55 23.98
CA ASN A 262 2.90 -28.59 24.65
C ASN A 262 2.33 -28.14 26.00
N GLU A 263 3.02 -27.26 26.75
CA GLU A 263 2.49 -26.70 28.01
C GLU A 263 1.23 -25.85 27.75
N ILE A 264 1.18 -25.18 26.60
CA ILE A 264 0.02 -24.37 26.18
C ILE A 264 -1.08 -25.26 25.63
N VAL A 265 -0.74 -26.28 24.82
CA VAL A 265 -1.70 -27.26 24.28
C VAL A 265 -2.44 -27.98 25.40
N ALA A 266 -1.72 -28.45 26.42
CA ALA A 266 -2.28 -29.18 27.55
C ALA A 266 -3.37 -28.41 28.32
N LYS A 267 -3.41 -27.07 28.19
CA LYS A 267 -4.42 -26.22 28.82
C LYS A 267 -5.73 -26.11 28.02
N GLY A 268 -5.77 -26.56 26.77
CA GLY A 268 -6.99 -26.50 25.94
C GLY A 268 -7.50 -25.08 25.65
N ILE A 269 -6.65 -24.06 25.72
CA ILE A 269 -7.05 -22.64 25.57
C ILE A 269 -7.41 -22.31 24.11
N TYR A 270 -6.70 -22.91 23.16
CA TYR A 270 -6.75 -22.56 21.73
C TYR A 270 -7.40 -23.64 20.86
N ILE A 271 -7.16 -24.90 21.19
CA ILE A 271 -7.68 -26.07 20.48
C ILE A 271 -8.30 -26.96 21.55
N THR A 272 -9.61 -27.19 21.46
CA THR A 272 -10.36 -27.98 22.42
C THR A 272 -10.63 -29.40 21.93
N GLU A 273 -10.42 -29.66 20.63
CA GLU A 273 -10.50 -31.00 20.05
C GLU A 273 -9.36 -31.88 20.57
N THR A 274 -9.72 -33.11 20.97
CA THR A 274 -8.78 -34.09 21.49
C THR A 274 -8.45 -35.17 20.47
N GLU A 275 -7.27 -35.75 20.61
CA GLU A 275 -6.89 -37.02 20.01
C GLU A 275 -7.61 -38.18 20.71
N PRO A 276 -7.67 -39.38 20.09
CA PRO A 276 -8.20 -40.57 20.76
C PRO A 276 -7.50 -40.92 22.09
N SER A 277 -6.27 -40.45 22.27
CA SER A 277 -5.48 -40.58 23.50
C SER A 277 -5.98 -39.70 24.67
N GLY A 278 -6.91 -38.78 24.42
CA GLY A 278 -7.43 -37.81 25.40
C GLY A 278 -6.65 -36.51 25.47
N ASN A 279 -5.49 -36.41 24.80
CA ASN A 279 -4.71 -35.17 24.73
C ASN A 279 -5.32 -34.17 23.74
N TYR A 280 -5.23 -32.87 24.02
CA TYR A 280 -5.60 -31.84 23.04
C TYR A 280 -4.71 -31.90 21.80
N LYS A 281 -5.31 -31.65 20.63
CA LYS A 281 -4.57 -31.60 19.37
C LYS A 281 -3.65 -30.38 19.33
N ASN A 282 -2.48 -30.56 18.73
CA ASN A 282 -1.50 -29.48 18.52
C ASN A 282 -1.87 -28.55 17.36
N PHE A 283 -2.67 -29.03 16.40
CA PHE A 283 -3.10 -28.26 15.24
C PHE A 283 -4.46 -28.73 14.72
N LEU A 284 -5.13 -27.83 14.00
CA LEU A 284 -6.37 -28.07 13.27
C LEU A 284 -6.19 -27.63 11.83
N PHE A 285 -6.77 -28.41 10.93
CA PHE A 285 -6.95 -28.03 9.54
C PHE A 285 -8.45 -27.79 9.31
N LYS A 286 -8.79 -26.59 8.84
CA LYS A 286 -10.17 -26.17 8.59
C LYS A 286 -10.33 -25.73 7.14
N THR A 287 -11.44 -26.15 6.51
CA THR A 287 -11.88 -25.60 5.24
C THR A 287 -12.68 -24.33 5.50
N LEU A 288 -12.20 -23.18 5.04
CA LEU A 288 -12.88 -21.90 5.21
C LEU A 288 -13.96 -21.63 4.16
N GLY A 289 -14.00 -22.42 3.08
CA GLY A 289 -14.92 -22.19 1.97
C GLY A 289 -14.42 -21.08 1.04
N ALA A 290 -15.29 -20.13 0.73
CA ALA A 290 -14.99 -19.04 -0.19
C ALA A 290 -14.43 -17.87 0.59
N GLU A 291 -13.43 -17.19 0.02
CA GLU A 291 -12.89 -15.96 0.55
C GLU A 291 -12.89 -14.88 -0.52
N VAL A 292 -13.38 -13.70 -0.17
CA VAL A 292 -13.29 -12.50 -1.00
C VAL A 292 -12.38 -11.51 -0.32
N ASN A 293 -11.36 -11.06 -1.05
CA ASN A 293 -10.38 -10.10 -0.60
C ASN A 293 -10.50 -8.79 -1.38
N PHE A 294 -10.53 -7.68 -0.67
CA PHE A 294 -10.50 -6.33 -1.21
C PHE A 294 -9.23 -5.63 -0.73
N TRP A 295 -8.45 -5.12 -1.67
CA TRP A 295 -7.25 -4.35 -1.37
C TRP A 295 -7.32 -2.99 -2.06
N TYR A 296 -7.13 -1.95 -1.27
CA TYR A 296 -7.07 -0.58 -1.74
C TYR A 296 -5.79 0.09 -1.27
N ASP A 297 -4.91 0.35 -2.23
CA ASP A 297 -3.61 1.00 -2.03
C ASP A 297 -3.61 2.32 -2.77
N ARG A 298 -3.54 3.45 -2.08
CA ARG A 298 -3.52 4.75 -2.76
C ARG A 298 -2.68 5.77 -2.02
N ARG A 299 -1.68 6.26 -2.74
CA ARG A 299 -0.89 7.43 -2.38
C ARG A 299 -1.42 8.67 -3.09
N ILE A 300 -1.89 9.66 -2.32
CA ILE A 300 -2.36 10.96 -2.82
C ILE A 300 -1.24 11.97 -2.63
N LYS A 301 -0.63 12.40 -3.75
CA LYS A 301 0.59 13.22 -3.74
C LYS A 301 1.68 12.56 -2.88
N LYS A 302 2.43 13.32 -2.06
CA LYS A 302 3.40 12.78 -1.11
C LYS A 302 2.87 12.75 0.33
N TRP A 303 1.72 13.37 0.59
CA TRP A 303 1.27 13.68 1.95
C TRP A 303 0.24 12.71 2.52
N LEU A 304 -0.38 11.86 1.71
CA LEU A 304 -1.34 10.88 2.19
C LEU A 304 -1.08 9.51 1.56
N ASP A 305 -0.96 8.49 2.39
CA ASP A 305 -0.86 7.09 2.00
C ASP A 305 -1.99 6.29 2.65
N MET A 306 -2.65 5.42 1.89
CA MET A 306 -3.77 4.59 2.34
C MET A 306 -3.51 3.15 1.92
N GLN A 307 -3.54 2.24 2.88
CA GLN A 307 -3.39 0.81 2.69
C GLN A 307 -4.53 0.10 3.44
N TYR A 308 -5.57 -0.29 2.71
CA TYR A 308 -6.74 -0.96 3.25
C TYR A 308 -6.82 -2.39 2.74
N ARG A 309 -7.10 -3.32 3.65
CA ARG A 309 -7.27 -4.74 3.40
C ARG A 309 -8.58 -5.16 4.06
N ILE A 310 -9.45 -5.84 3.34
CA ILE A 310 -10.64 -6.48 3.89
C ILE A 310 -10.75 -7.88 3.28
N GLY A 311 -10.79 -8.90 4.12
CA GLY A 311 -11.12 -10.27 3.75
C GLY A 311 -12.44 -10.67 4.38
N ILE A 312 -13.29 -11.33 3.59
CA ILE A 312 -14.53 -11.95 4.07
C ILE A 312 -14.50 -13.40 3.64
N SER A 313 -14.52 -14.33 4.59
CA SER A 313 -14.61 -15.76 4.32
C SER A 313 -15.96 -16.31 4.80
N SER A 314 -16.49 -17.29 4.08
CA SER A 314 -17.69 -18.03 4.49
C SER A 314 -17.55 -19.50 4.16
N ASN A 315 -17.82 -20.33 5.17
CA ASN A 315 -17.81 -21.78 5.03
C ASN A 315 -19.15 -22.27 4.47
N TYR A 316 -19.32 -22.07 3.16
CA TYR A 316 -20.52 -22.50 2.44
C TYR A 316 -20.71 -24.03 2.40
N PHE A 317 -19.74 -24.83 2.87
CA PHE A 317 -19.89 -26.28 2.99
C PHE A 317 -20.77 -26.70 4.17
N GLU A 318 -20.92 -25.86 5.19
CA GLU A 318 -21.70 -26.18 6.39
C GLU A 318 -23.04 -25.44 6.43
N LYS A 319 -23.02 -24.10 6.33
CA LYS A 319 -24.24 -23.25 6.31
C LYS A 319 -23.97 -21.99 5.50
N ILE A 320 -24.68 -21.80 4.39
CA ILE A 320 -24.59 -20.57 3.59
C ILE A 320 -25.05 -19.37 4.44
N ALA A 321 -24.24 -18.31 4.50
CA ALA A 321 -24.54 -17.00 5.12
C ALA A 321 -24.70 -16.93 6.66
N ASN A 322 -24.66 -18.06 7.38
CA ASN A 322 -24.72 -18.10 8.86
C ASN A 322 -23.38 -18.46 9.52
N ASN A 323 -22.31 -18.52 8.72
CA ASN A 323 -20.96 -18.74 9.19
C ASN A 323 -19.98 -17.92 8.34
N GLY A 324 -18.90 -17.47 8.96
CA GLY A 324 -17.89 -16.70 8.26
C GLY A 324 -17.08 -15.81 9.17
N LEU A 325 -15.99 -15.30 8.62
CA LEU A 325 -15.09 -14.38 9.30
C LEU A 325 -14.91 -13.14 8.43
N LEU A 326 -14.84 -11.98 9.06
CA LEU A 326 -14.33 -10.76 8.47
C LEU A 326 -13.02 -10.41 9.15
N ASP A 327 -12.00 -10.08 8.36
CA ASP A 327 -10.72 -9.56 8.84
C ASP A 327 -10.34 -8.33 8.02
N GLY A 328 -10.22 -7.19 8.68
CA GLY A 328 -9.94 -5.89 8.10
C GLY A 328 -8.75 -5.21 8.75
N LEU A 329 -7.84 -4.69 7.94
CA LEU A 329 -6.72 -3.85 8.35
C LEU A 329 -6.73 -2.55 7.55
N PHE A 330 -6.74 -1.42 8.26
CA PHE A 330 -6.82 -0.09 7.67
C PHE A 330 -5.66 0.74 8.18
N ILE A 331 -4.77 1.17 7.28
CA ILE A 331 -3.66 2.04 7.63
C ILE A 331 -3.72 3.31 6.78
N THR A 332 -3.77 4.46 7.46
CA THR A 332 -3.74 5.79 6.85
C THR A 332 -2.56 6.56 7.37
N ARG A 333 -1.68 7.07 6.50
CA ARG A 333 -0.47 7.80 6.87
C ARG A 333 -0.55 9.22 6.31
N PHE A 334 -0.55 10.23 7.19
CA PHE A 334 -0.48 11.64 6.85
C PHE A 334 0.93 12.17 7.07
N MET A 335 1.63 12.58 6.01
CA MET A 335 2.98 13.12 6.12
C MET A 335 2.94 14.47 6.84
N LEU A 336 3.70 14.58 7.91
CA LEU A 336 3.88 15.82 8.66
C LEU A 336 5.07 16.61 8.08
N ILE A 337 6.20 15.93 7.93
CA ILE A 337 7.43 16.40 7.31
C ILE A 337 8.11 15.20 6.65
N LYS A 338 9.06 15.42 5.74
CA LYS A 338 9.73 14.37 4.96
C LYS A 338 9.95 13.07 5.75
N ASP A 339 9.40 11.98 5.22
CA ASP A 339 9.47 10.61 5.76
C ASP A 339 8.86 10.41 7.18
N LEU A 340 8.32 11.46 7.81
CA LEU A 340 7.64 11.43 9.11
C LEU A 340 6.12 11.59 8.93
N TYR A 341 5.35 10.65 9.48
CA TYR A 341 3.92 10.53 9.28
C TYR A 341 3.16 10.41 10.60
N LEU A 342 1.97 10.99 10.65
CA LEU A 342 0.93 10.60 11.58
C LEU A 342 0.17 9.42 10.97
N THR A 343 0.27 8.25 11.59
CA THR A 343 -0.32 7.00 11.11
C THR A 343 -1.51 6.61 11.95
N HIS A 344 -2.68 6.52 11.35
CA HIS A 344 -3.83 5.85 11.96
C HIS A 344 -3.84 4.39 11.49
N ARG A 345 -3.96 3.47 12.45
CA ARG A 345 -4.09 2.04 12.20
C ARG A 345 -5.35 1.56 12.90
N ALA A 346 -6.20 0.85 12.16
CA ALA A 346 -7.40 0.22 12.67
C ALA A 346 -7.51 -1.22 12.19
N THR A 347 -8.02 -2.09 13.06
CA THR A 347 -8.31 -3.49 12.78
C THR A 347 -9.78 -3.75 13.08
N LEU A 348 -10.45 -4.47 12.19
CA LEU A 348 -11.84 -4.90 12.36
C LEU A 348 -11.90 -6.41 12.16
N LYS A 349 -12.33 -7.16 13.18
CA LYS A 349 -12.56 -8.59 13.07
C LYS A 349 -14.00 -8.90 13.46
N MET A 350 -14.61 -9.86 12.79
CA MET A 350 -15.97 -10.28 13.12
C MET A 350 -16.16 -11.75 12.81
N ASP A 351 -16.79 -12.46 13.73
CA ASP A 351 -17.31 -13.81 13.51
C ASP A 351 -18.82 -13.70 13.28
N PHE A 352 -19.26 -14.04 12.06
CA PHE A 352 -20.68 -13.99 11.69
C PHE A 352 -21.52 -15.09 12.36
N SER A 353 -20.89 -16.09 12.99
CA SER A 353 -21.58 -17.12 13.76
C SER A 353 -21.93 -16.70 15.19
N ALA A 354 -21.36 -15.59 15.69
CA ALA A 354 -21.62 -15.08 17.03
C ALA A 354 -23.03 -14.47 17.15
N ALA A 355 -23.74 -14.81 18.22
CA ALA A 355 -25.05 -14.26 18.56
C ALA A 355 -25.04 -13.67 19.98
N PRO A 356 -25.19 -12.34 20.16
CA PRO A 356 -25.33 -11.32 19.12
C PRO A 356 -24.03 -11.11 18.32
N ILE A 357 -24.15 -10.58 17.10
CA ILE A 357 -23.00 -10.18 16.29
C ILE A 357 -22.24 -9.10 17.06
N LYS A 358 -20.95 -9.35 17.33
CA LYS A 358 -20.11 -8.51 18.17
C LYS A 358 -18.76 -8.25 17.50
N PRO A 359 -18.65 -7.23 16.62
CA PRO A 359 -17.41 -6.97 15.90
C PRO A 359 -16.33 -6.45 16.84
N PHE A 360 -15.14 -7.06 16.77
CA PHE A 360 -13.94 -6.57 17.43
C PHE A 360 -13.34 -5.42 16.63
N TYR A 361 -13.16 -4.27 17.27
CA TYR A 361 -12.51 -3.11 16.66
C TYR A 361 -11.36 -2.64 17.54
N SER A 362 -10.19 -2.47 16.93
CA SER A 362 -9.00 -1.93 17.59
C SER A 362 -8.41 -0.80 16.78
N GLN A 363 -8.00 0.28 17.44
CA GLN A 363 -7.31 1.38 16.76
C GLN A 363 -6.18 2.00 17.58
N THR A 364 -5.21 2.53 16.85
CA THR A 364 -4.07 3.27 17.39
C THR A 364 -3.63 4.37 16.43
N ILE A 365 -3.07 5.45 16.97
CA ILE A 365 -2.49 6.55 16.20
C ILE A 365 -1.01 6.60 16.53
N LEU A 366 -0.12 6.58 15.54
CA LEU A 366 1.32 6.53 15.75
C LEU A 366 2.02 7.69 15.07
N LEU A 367 3.14 8.12 15.64
CA LEU A 367 4.13 8.86 14.90
C LEU A 367 5.05 7.83 14.24
N SER A 368 5.18 7.87 12.92
CA SER A 368 5.95 6.86 12.18
C SER A 368 6.94 7.47 11.21
N TYR A 369 8.07 6.80 11.07
CA TYR A 369 9.00 7.01 9.99
C TYR A 369 8.70 6.02 8.86
N THR A 370 8.43 6.51 7.65
CA THR A 370 8.12 5.67 6.48
C THR A 370 9.09 6.01 5.35
N LYS A 371 9.70 4.98 4.76
CA LYS A 371 10.57 5.13 3.58
C LYS A 371 10.29 4.04 2.56
N ALA A 372 10.21 4.45 1.30
CA ALA A 372 10.17 3.56 0.14
C ALA A 372 11.47 3.69 -0.65
N PHE A 373 11.98 2.57 -1.15
CA PHE A 373 13.27 2.44 -1.84
C PHE A 373 13.09 1.97 -3.28
#